data_AF-A0AA35TNL9-F1
#
_entry.id   AF-A0AA35TNL9-F1
#
_cell.length_a   1.000
_cell.length_b   1.000
_cell.length_c   1.000
_cell.angle_alpha   90.00
_cell.angle_beta   90.00
_cell.angle_gamma   90.00
#
_symmetry.space_group_name_H-M   'P 1'
#
loop_
_entity.id
_entity.type
_entity.pdbx_description
1 polymer ?
#
loop_
_entity_poly.entity_id
_entity_poly.type
_entity_poly.pdbx_seq_one_letter_code
_entity_poly.pdbx_strand_id
1 'polypeptide(L)'
;MSLTVKAFLYRRSWKEEPTEIRRFSLDQDVSTSYSYLVQKLAQVFPSVSAEEIILSWEDAEGDYVNISSDEELVEALDQFDGSIFKFT
;
A
#
# COMPACT_ATOMS: atom_id res chain seq x y z
N MET A 1 -6.48 -16.36 -5.31
CA MET A 1 -7.65 -15.45 -5.24
C MET A 1 -7.15 -14.04 -5.56
N SER A 2 -8.01 -13.09 -5.95
CA SER A 2 -7.58 -11.71 -6.19
C SER A 2 -8.00 -10.80 -5.05
N LEU A 3 -7.04 -10.06 -4.49
CA LEU A 3 -7.25 -9.05 -3.47
C LEU A 3 -7.58 -7.72 -4.15
N THR A 4 -8.67 -7.06 -3.76
CA THR A 4 -8.93 -5.69 -4.22
C THR A 4 -8.27 -4.73 -3.27
N VAL A 5 -7.24 -4.02 -3.76
CA VAL A 5 -6.49 -3.03 -2.99
C VAL A 5 -7.06 -1.64 -3.25
N LYS A 6 -7.31 -0.89 -2.19
CA LYS A 6 -7.56 0.55 -2.24
C LYS A 6 -6.31 1.26 -1.74
N ALA A 7 -5.67 2.06 -2.58
CA ALA A 7 -4.43 2.75 -2.28
C ALA A 7 -4.65 4.27 -2.26
N PHE A 8 -3.98 4.94 -1.33
CA PHE A 8 -4.16 6.35 -1.03
C PHE A 8 -2.81 7.05 -1.01
N LEU A 9 -2.66 8.06 -1.86
CA LEU A 9 -1.46 8.88 -1.96
C LEU A 9 -1.64 10.15 -1.13
N TYR A 10 -0.73 10.39 -0.19
CA TYR A 10 -0.67 11.61 0.63
C TYR A 10 0.65 12.33 0.37
N ARG A 11 0.66 13.47 -0.34
CA ARG A 11 1.92 14.15 -0.69
C ARG A 11 2.62 14.92 0.44
N ARG A 12 1.92 15.20 1.55
CA ARG A 12 2.41 16.16 2.58
C ARG A 12 2.17 15.70 4.01
N SER A 13 0.98 15.18 4.31
CA SER A 13 0.63 14.70 5.63
C SER A 13 -0.50 13.68 5.58
N TRP A 14 -0.41 12.65 6.41
CA TRP A 14 -1.47 11.67 6.66
C TRP A 14 -2.72 12.26 7.33
N LYS A 15 -2.63 13.50 7.83
CA LYS A 15 -3.74 14.24 8.45
C LYS A 15 -4.57 15.03 7.44
N GLU A 16 -4.11 15.14 6.21
CA GLU A 16 -4.82 15.82 5.11
C GLU A 16 -5.60 14.81 4.28
N GLU A 17 -6.50 15.29 3.42
CA GLU A 17 -7.19 14.42 2.48
C GLU A 17 -6.19 13.81 1.47
N PRO A 18 -6.38 12.55 1.07
CA PRO A 18 -5.53 11.90 0.07
C PRO A 18 -5.57 12.72 -1.23
N THR A 19 -4.39 13.01 -1.76
CA THR A 19 -4.26 13.72 -3.04
C THR A 19 -4.78 12.87 -4.19
N GLU A 20 -4.62 11.55 -4.09
CA GLU A 20 -5.13 10.61 -5.09
C GLU A 20 -5.56 9.29 -4.43
N ILE A 21 -6.65 8.70 -4.91
CA ILE A 21 -7.15 7.40 -4.47
C ILE A 21 -7.30 6.51 -5.69
N ARG A 22 -6.68 5.33 -5.67
CA ARG A 22 -6.80 4.33 -6.74
C ARG A 22 -7.22 2.99 -6.16
N ARG A 23 -7.93 2.22 -6.96
CA ARG A 23 -8.30 0.84 -6.66
C ARG A 23 -7.76 -0.05 -7.76
N PHE A 24 -7.12 -1.15 -7.38
CA PHE A 24 -6.60 -2.14 -8.31
C PHE A 24 -6.69 -3.53 -7.70
N SER A 25 -6.84 -4.52 -8.57
CA SER A 25 -6.78 -5.92 -8.15
C SER A 25 -5.33 -6.39 -8.17
N LEU A 26 -4.95 -7.13 -7.13
CA LEU A 26 -3.67 -7.81 -7.04
C LEU A 26 -3.90 -9.30 -6.84
N ASP A 27 -3.15 -10.12 -7.55
CA ASP A 27 -3.19 -11.57 -7.34
C ASP A 27 -2.48 -11.93 -6.04
N GLN A 28 -3.13 -12.74 -5.20
CA GLN A 28 -2.64 -13.11 -3.87
C GLN A 28 -1.28 -13.84 -3.91
N ASP A 29 -1.00 -14.56 -5.00
CA ASP A 29 0.29 -15.21 -5.23
C ASP A 29 1.44 -14.22 -5.48
N VAL A 30 1.12 -12.97 -5.86
CA VAL A 30 2.11 -11.91 -6.14
C VAL A 30 2.08 -10.81 -5.06
N SER A 31 1.06 -10.84 -4.18
CA SER A 31 0.93 -9.86 -3.09
C SER A 31 1.99 -10.01 -2.01
N THR A 32 2.71 -11.12 -1.94
CA THR A 32 3.77 -11.33 -0.94
C THR A 32 5.10 -10.70 -1.32
N SER A 33 5.21 -10.03 -2.47
CA SER A 33 6.42 -9.33 -2.87
C SER A 33 6.25 -7.81 -2.77
N TYR A 34 6.97 -7.21 -1.82
CA TYR A 34 7.03 -5.78 -1.60
C TYR A 34 7.53 -5.04 -2.83
N SER A 35 8.60 -5.53 -3.45
CA SER A 35 9.18 -4.93 -4.65
C SER A 35 8.17 -4.91 -5.80
N TYR A 36 7.39 -5.99 -5.98
CA TYR A 36 6.33 -6.03 -6.99
C TYR A 36 5.23 -5.02 -6.69
N LEU A 37 4.78 -4.95 -5.43
CA LEU A 37 3.72 -4.04 -5.01
C LEU A 37 4.11 -2.57 -5.20
N VAL A 38 5.34 -2.19 -4.83
CA VAL A 38 5.87 -0.83 -5.04
C VAL A 38 5.94 -0.49 -6.53
N GLN A 39 6.43 -1.40 -7.37
CA GLN A 39 6.46 -1.22 -8.82
C GLN A 39 5.05 -1.06 -9.39
N LYS A 40 4.08 -1.84 -8.89
CA LYS A 40 2.68 -1.73 -9.30
C LYS A 40 2.08 -0.40 -8.88
N LEU A 41 2.38 0.07 -7.66
CA LEU A 41 1.94 1.37 -7.17
C LEU A 41 2.55 2.50 -8.02
N ALA A 42 3.83 2.46 -8.37
CA ALA A 42 4.42 3.44 -9.27
C ALA A 42 3.75 3.48 -10.66
N GLN A 43 3.31 2.33 -11.19
CA GLN A 43 2.52 2.27 -12.43
C GLN A 43 1.11 2.85 -12.27
N VAL A 44 0.48 2.62 -11.11
CA VAL A 44 -0.88 3.12 -10.81
C VAL A 44 -0.86 4.62 -10.49
N PHE A 45 0.23 5.11 -9.90
CA PHE A 45 0.47 6.48 -9.51
C PHE A 45 1.69 7.04 -10.27
N PRO A 46 1.54 7.38 -11.57
CA PRO A 46 2.64 7.83 -12.42
C PRO A 46 3.27 9.16 -11.97
N SER A 47 2.66 9.82 -10.98
CA SER A 47 3.17 11.06 -10.39
C SER A 47 4.19 10.84 -9.27
N VAL A 48 4.50 9.60 -8.90
CA VAL A 48 5.40 9.24 -7.80
C VAL A 48 6.40 8.18 -8.28
N SER A 49 7.67 8.36 -7.95
CA SER A 49 8.72 7.40 -8.28
C SER A 49 8.68 6.22 -7.32
N ALA A 50 8.97 5.01 -7.80
CA ALA A 50 9.01 3.81 -6.94
C ALA A 50 9.93 3.94 -5.72
N GLU A 51 11.03 4.69 -5.84
CA GLU A 51 11.99 4.94 -4.75
C GLU A 51 11.47 5.92 -3.69
N GLU A 52 10.45 6.71 -4.01
CA GLU A 52 9.86 7.70 -3.11
C GLU A 52 8.64 7.15 -2.38
N ILE A 53 8.11 5.99 -2.80
CA ILE A 53 6.91 5.37 -2.22
C ILE A 53 7.28 4.75 -0.87
N ILE A 54 6.75 5.32 0.20
CA ILE A 54 6.78 4.70 1.53
C ILE A 54 5.43 4.02 1.77
N LEU A 55 5.40 2.69 1.74
CA LEU A 55 4.17 1.93 1.97
C LEU A 55 3.85 1.88 3.47
N SER A 56 2.61 2.17 3.83
CA SER A 56 2.10 2.03 5.20
C SER A 56 0.71 1.40 5.20
N TRP A 57 0.39 0.66 6.25
CA TRP A 57 -0.94 0.12 6.51
C TRP A 57 -1.39 0.49 7.93
N GLU A 58 -2.70 0.47 8.16
CA GLU A 58 -3.29 0.75 9.48
C GLU A 58 -3.57 -0.58 10.16
N ASP A 59 -2.96 -0.81 11.33
CA ASP A 59 -3.14 -2.05 12.08
C ASP A 59 -4.43 -2.06 12.91
N ALA A 60 -4.66 -3.17 13.63
CA ALA A 60 -5.84 -3.32 14.48
C ALA A 60 -5.90 -2.34 15.67
N GLU A 61 -4.77 -1.73 16.03
CA GLU A 61 -4.66 -0.73 17.08
C GLU A 61 -4.86 0.70 16.55
N GLY A 62 -4.92 0.86 15.21
CA GLY A 62 -5.09 2.13 14.52
C GLY A 62 -3.76 2.85 14.26
N ASP A 63 -2.64 2.15 14.41
CA ASP A 63 -1.30 2.67 14.16
C ASP A 63 -0.89 2.47 12.70
N TYR A 64 -0.12 3.42 12.17
CA TYR A 64 0.41 3.34 10.81
C TYR A 64 1.78 2.66 10.82
N VAL A 65 1.80 1.41 10.36
CA VAL A 65 3.02 0.62 10.28
C VAL A 65 3.57 0.71 8.87
N ASN A 66 4.85 1.08 8.76
CA ASN A 66 5.55 1.11 7.48
C ASN A 66 5.96 -0.29 7.07
N ILE A 67 5.77 -0.60 5.79
CA ILE A 67 6.18 -1.85 5.18
C ILE A 67 7.38 -1.55 4.30
N SER A 68 8.47 -2.25 4.56
CA SER A 68 9.73 -2.13 3.84
C SER A 68 10.27 -3.48 3.35
N SER A 69 9.68 -4.58 3.83
CA SER A 69 10.12 -5.95 3.56
C SER A 69 8.95 -6.87 3.19
N ASP A 70 9.27 -7.99 2.54
CA ASP A 70 8.28 -9.00 2.15
C ASP A 70 7.62 -9.64 3.39
N GLU A 71 8.35 -9.84 4.50
CA GLU A 71 7.80 -10.39 5.75
C GLU A 71 6.73 -9.48 6.35
N GLU A 72 7.02 -8.18 6.48
CA GLU A 72 6.07 -7.16 6.98
C GLU A 72 4.84 -7.05 6.08
N LEU A 73 5.01 -7.25 4.76
CA LEU A 73 3.91 -7.26 3.82
C LEU A 73 3.00 -8.48 4.01
N VAL A 74 3.58 -9.66 4.27
CA VAL A 74 2.80 -10.87 4.55
C VAL A 74 2.01 -10.69 5.85
N GLU A 75 2.62 -10.14 6.90
CA GLU A 75 1.93 -9.86 8.16
C GLU A 75 0.80 -8.83 7.97
N ALA A 76 1.06 -7.77 7.20
CA ALA A 76 0.04 -6.78 6.86
C ALA A 76 -1.12 -7.40 6.07
N LEU A 77 -0.84 -8.34 5.16
CA LEU A 77 -1.82 -9.05 4.35
C LEU A 77 -2.65 -10.06 5.15
N ASP A 78 -2.06 -10.71 6.15
CA ASP A 78 -2.76 -11.63 7.05
C ASP A 78 -3.81 -10.90 7.90
N GLN A 79 -3.47 -9.68 8.32
CA GLN A 79 -4.37 -8.79 9.07
C GLN A 79 -5.29 -7.93 8.16
N PHE A 80 -5.23 -8.13 6.85
CA PHE A 80 -5.88 -7.25 5.88
C PHE A 80 -7.36 -7.60 5.63
N ASP A 81 -8.28 -6.85 6.25
CA ASP A 81 -9.72 -6.99 6.01
C ASP A 81 -10.23 -6.18 4.79
N GLY A 82 -9.33 -5.84 3.85
CA GLY A 82 -9.68 -5.16 2.59
C GLY A 82 -9.57 -3.63 2.59
N SER A 83 -8.79 -3.06 3.51
CA SER A 83 -8.67 -1.61 3.67
C SER A 83 -7.22 -1.10 3.76
N ILE A 84 -6.85 -0.41 2.67
CA ILE A 84 -6.06 0.83 2.65
C ILE A 84 -4.53 0.72 2.89
N PHE A 85 -3.77 0.63 1.78
CA PHE A 85 -2.37 1.07 1.81
C PHE A 85 -2.31 2.59 1.64
N LYS A 86 -1.69 3.27 2.60
CA LYS A 86 -1.39 4.71 2.54
C LYS A 86 0.10 4.84 2.21
N PHE A 87 0.47 5.72 1.28
CA PHE A 87 1.87 6.01 0.99
C PHE A 87 2.12 7.51 0.83
N THR A 88 3.29 7.98 1.28
CA THR A 88 3.75 9.37 1.14
C THR A 88 4.76 9.53 0.04
#